data_AF-A0A963NQ07-F1
#
_entry.id   AF-A0A963NQ07-F1
#
_cell.length_a   1.000
_cell.length_b   1.000
_cell.length_c   1.000
_cell.angle_alpha   90.00
_cell.angle_beta   90.00
_cell.angle_gamma   90.00
#
_symmetry.space_group_name_H-M   'P 1'
#
loop_
_entity.id
_entity.type
_entity.pdbx_description
1 polymer ?
#
loop_
_entity_poly.entity_id
_entity_poly.type
_entity_poly.pdbx_seq_one_letter_code
_entity_poly.pdbx_strand_id
1 'polypeptide(L)'
;MSTSAPVAEPGRAAGASPTDVVLLTGISGSGKSVALHALEDAGYFCVDNLPPELLREFVRLERQRATPRVAVAVDVRSAGSLPQLLPLVRELRGTGQPVRVLFLDAGTEALVRRFSETRRPHPLTAHGVHGELARALTEAIEIERELL
;
A
#
# COMPACT_ATOMS: atom_id res chain seq x y z
N MET A 1 42.59 15.12 7.72
CA MET A 1 41.38 15.64 8.39
C MET A 1 40.29 14.60 8.24
N SER A 2 40.20 13.66 9.19
CA SER A 2 39.17 12.62 9.22
C SER A 2 38.18 12.96 10.32
N THR A 3 36.97 13.40 9.95
CA THR A 3 35.84 13.53 10.87
C THR A 3 35.02 12.26 10.78
N SER A 4 35.19 11.36 11.75
CA SER A 4 34.27 10.25 11.97
C SER A 4 32.96 10.79 12.55
N ALA A 5 31.85 10.61 11.84
CA ALA A 5 30.52 10.83 12.38
C ALA A 5 30.26 9.86 13.55
N PRO A 6 29.55 10.27 14.62
CA PRO A 6 29.26 9.39 15.73
C PRO A 6 28.24 8.32 15.30
N VAL A 7 28.62 7.06 15.47
CA VAL A 7 27.69 5.92 15.44
C VAL A 7 26.76 6.06 16.65
N ALA A 8 25.46 6.21 16.40
CA ALA A 8 24.45 6.28 17.45
C ALA A 8 24.40 4.95 18.22
N GLU A 9 24.61 5.01 19.53
CA GLU A 9 24.49 3.85 20.42
C GLU A 9 23.01 3.40 20.55
N PRO A 10 22.72 2.09 20.61
CA PRO A 10 21.38 1.58 20.84
C PRO A 10 20.99 1.75 22.32
N GLY A 11 20.43 2.92 22.64
CA GLY A 11 19.87 3.25 23.95
C GLY A 11 18.52 2.56 24.20
N ARG A 12 18.51 1.62 25.16
CA ARG A 12 17.44 1.31 26.12
C ARG A 12 16.01 1.11 25.57
N ALA A 13 15.62 -0.16 25.38
CA ALA A 13 14.23 -0.58 25.19
C ALA A 13 13.41 -0.37 26.50
N ALA A 14 12.90 0.83 26.71
CA ALA A 14 11.95 1.15 27.77
C ALA A 14 10.73 1.83 27.15
N GLY A 15 9.63 1.08 27.03
CA GLY A 15 8.30 1.62 26.76
C GLY A 15 8.07 2.21 25.36
N ALA A 16 8.40 1.48 24.29
CA ALA A 16 7.99 1.90 22.94
C ALA A 16 6.46 2.00 22.86
N SER A 17 5.95 3.23 22.75
CA SER A 17 4.53 3.50 22.51
C SER A 17 4.04 2.73 21.29
N PRO A 18 2.78 2.24 21.28
CA PRO A 18 2.26 1.54 20.13
C PRO A 18 2.30 2.44 18.89
N THR A 19 2.95 1.98 17.81
CA THR A 19 2.96 2.67 16.51
C THR A 19 1.55 2.62 15.90
N ASP A 20 1.00 3.74 15.49
CA ASP A 20 -0.27 3.76 14.73
C ASP A 20 -0.01 3.26 13.31
N VAL A 21 -0.62 2.13 12.94
CA VAL A 21 -0.42 1.48 11.65
C VAL A 21 -1.67 1.65 10.79
N VAL A 22 -1.49 2.23 9.61
CA VAL A 22 -2.51 2.31 8.57
C VAL A 22 -2.11 1.40 7.42
N LEU A 23 -2.92 0.39 7.15
CA LEU A 23 -2.78 -0.49 5.99
C LEU A 23 -3.67 0.01 4.86
N LEU A 24 -3.09 0.28 3.70
CA LEU A 24 -3.81 0.62 2.48
C LEU A 24 -3.85 -0.57 1.56
N THR A 25 -5.03 -0.85 1.05
CA THR A 25 -5.29 -1.84 0.00
C THR A 25 -6.45 -1.34 -0.86
N GLY A 26 -6.81 -2.07 -1.91
CA GLY A 26 -7.88 -1.70 -2.82
C GLY A 26 -7.55 -1.97 -4.27
N ILE A 27 -8.50 -1.66 -5.16
CA ILE A 27 -8.40 -1.95 -6.59
C ILE A 27 -7.30 -1.12 -7.26
N SER A 28 -6.62 -1.67 -8.26
CA SER A 28 -5.69 -0.93 -9.11
C SER A 28 -6.35 0.32 -9.70
N GLY A 29 -5.73 1.48 -9.55
CA GLY A 29 -6.28 2.77 -10.02
C GLY A 29 -7.30 3.45 -9.08
N SER A 30 -7.64 2.85 -7.93
CA SER A 30 -8.59 3.44 -6.97
C SER A 30 -8.07 4.70 -6.26
N GLY A 31 -6.75 4.93 -6.28
CA GLY A 31 -6.11 6.10 -5.68
C GLY A 31 -5.19 5.79 -4.49
N LYS A 32 -4.78 4.53 -4.30
CA LYS A 32 -3.87 4.10 -3.22
C LYS A 32 -2.63 4.99 -3.07
N SER A 33 -1.94 5.31 -4.17
CA SER A 33 -0.75 6.18 -4.13
C SER A 33 -1.08 7.61 -3.69
N VAL A 34 -2.25 8.14 -4.09
CA VAL A 34 -2.70 9.46 -3.65
C VAL A 34 -3.00 9.45 -2.14
N ALA A 35 -3.63 8.39 -1.64
CA ALA A 35 -3.89 8.24 -0.21
C ALA A 35 -2.59 8.04 0.59
N LEU A 36 -1.59 7.35 0.03
CA LEU A 36 -0.28 7.19 0.65
C LEU A 36 0.44 8.54 0.76
N HIS A 37 0.45 9.36 -0.31
CA HIS A 37 1.01 10.72 -0.25
C HIS A 37 0.28 11.61 0.78
N ALA A 38 -1.05 11.52 0.85
CA ALA A 38 -1.81 12.27 1.85
C ALA A 38 -1.49 11.84 3.30
N LEU A 39 -1.15 10.58 3.51
CA LEU A 39 -0.67 10.08 4.81
C LEU A 39 0.76 10.55 5.09
N GLU A 40 1.63 10.60 4.07
CA GLU A 40 2.97 11.16 4.19
C GLU A 40 2.91 12.63 4.62
N ASP A 41 2.07 13.44 3.97
CA ASP A 41 1.79 14.83 4.34
C ASP A 41 1.22 14.96 5.77
N ALA A 42 0.49 13.95 6.24
CA ALA A 42 -0.03 13.86 7.61
C ALA A 42 0.99 13.32 8.63
N GLY A 43 2.25 13.11 8.22
CA GLY A 43 3.37 12.70 9.06
C GLY A 43 3.48 11.19 9.30
N TYR A 44 2.94 10.36 8.41
CA TYR A 44 3.14 8.91 8.47
C TYR A 44 4.43 8.53 7.74
N PHE A 45 5.19 7.60 8.30
CA PHE A 45 6.24 6.91 7.56
C PHE A 45 5.59 5.94 6.56
N CYS A 46 5.72 6.25 5.27
CA CYS A 46 4.99 5.57 4.21
C CYS A 46 5.87 4.54 3.49
N VAL A 47 5.34 3.34 3.29
CA VAL A 47 5.95 2.29 2.45
C VAL A 47 4.93 1.83 1.43
N ASP A 48 5.29 1.93 0.15
CA ASP A 48 4.50 1.41 -0.96
C ASP A 48 4.94 -0.01 -1.32
N ASN A 49 4.01 -0.79 -1.87
CA ASN A 49 4.26 -2.11 -2.44
C ASN A 49 4.97 -3.10 -1.49
N LEU A 50 4.56 -3.14 -0.22
CA LEU A 50 5.12 -4.08 0.75
C LEU A 50 4.43 -5.45 0.62
N PRO A 51 5.18 -6.55 0.41
CA PRO A 51 4.64 -7.90 0.47
C PRO A 51 4.01 -8.19 1.85
N PRO A 52 2.81 -8.82 1.92
CA PRO A 52 2.15 -9.12 3.19
C PRO A 52 3.01 -9.91 4.18
N GLU A 53 3.89 -10.78 3.68
CA GLU A 53 4.77 -11.64 4.47
C GLU A 53 5.80 -10.84 5.28
N LEU A 54 6.15 -9.63 4.80
CA LEU A 54 7.13 -8.74 5.44
C LEU A 54 6.50 -7.77 6.44
N LEU A 55 5.17 -7.60 6.41
CA LEU A 55 4.47 -6.59 7.20
C LEU A 55 4.70 -6.75 8.71
N ARG A 56 4.71 -8.00 9.22
CA ARG A 56 4.91 -8.27 10.64
C ARG A 56 6.28 -7.80 11.12
N GLU A 57 7.32 -8.14 10.37
CA GLU A 57 8.70 -7.79 10.70
C GLU A 57 8.90 -6.28 10.59
N PHE A 58 8.33 -5.67 9.56
CA PHE A 58 8.36 -4.22 9.38
C PHE A 58 7.75 -3.47 10.56
N VAL A 59 6.53 -3.81 10.98
CA VAL A 59 5.87 -3.17 12.14
C VAL A 59 6.69 -3.38 13.43
N ARG A 60 7.30 -4.56 13.60
CA ARG A 60 8.19 -4.83 14.74
C ARG A 60 9.39 -3.89 14.77
N LEU A 61 10.06 -3.70 13.63
CA LEU A 61 11.22 -2.82 13.50
C LEU A 61 10.84 -1.36 13.75
N GLU A 62 9.73 -0.89 13.18
CA GLU A 62 9.28 0.50 13.36
C GLU A 62 8.89 0.78 14.81
N ARG A 63 8.33 -0.21 15.52
CA ARG A 63 8.10 -0.10 16.96
C ARG A 63 9.41 0.03 17.75
N GLN A 64 10.46 -0.71 17.37
CA GLN A 64 11.78 -0.60 18.01
C GLN A 64 12.44 0.76 17.74
N ARG A 65 12.17 1.35 16.56
CA ARG A 65 12.62 2.70 16.19
C ARG A 65 11.80 3.81 16.85
N ALA A 66 10.74 3.46 17.59
CA ALA A 66 9.76 4.40 18.15
C ALA A 66 9.10 5.30 17.08
N THR A 67 8.93 4.78 15.86
CA THR A 67 8.20 5.48 14.80
C THR A 67 6.73 5.57 15.21
N PRO A 68 6.16 6.77 15.37
CA PRO A 68 4.83 6.92 15.99
C PRO A 68 3.69 6.55 15.05
N ARG A 69 3.87 6.74 13.73
CA ARG A 69 2.84 6.57 12.70
C ARG A 69 3.43 5.98 11.43
N VAL A 70 2.83 4.91 10.95
CA VAL A 70 3.30 4.15 9.78
C VAL A 70 2.13 3.86 8.85
N ALA A 71 2.32 4.10 7.56
CA ALA A 71 1.37 3.76 6.52
C ALA A 71 2.00 2.75 5.57
N VAL A 72 1.31 1.65 5.31
CA VAL A 72 1.80 0.58 4.44
C VAL A 72 0.77 0.28 3.38
N ALA A 73 1.11 0.53 2.11
CA ALA A 73 0.32 0.01 1.01
C ALA A 73 0.73 -1.44 0.72
N VAL A 74 -0.22 -2.35 0.87
CA VAL A 74 -0.06 -3.76 0.54
C VAL A 74 -0.60 -3.95 -0.87
N ASP A 75 0.27 -4.39 -1.76
CA ASP A 75 -0.08 -4.63 -3.15
C ASP A 75 -0.64 -6.04 -3.30
N VAL A 76 -1.94 -6.13 -3.58
CA VAL A 76 -2.67 -7.40 -3.70
C VAL A 76 -2.67 -7.93 -5.14
N ARG A 77 -1.76 -7.44 -6.00
CA ARG A 77 -1.65 -7.85 -7.41
C ARG A 77 -1.39 -9.35 -7.61
N SER A 78 -1.12 -10.11 -6.56
CA SER A 78 -1.14 -11.57 -6.55
C SER A 78 -2.41 -12.07 -5.85
N ALA A 79 -3.27 -12.79 -6.58
CA ALA A 79 -4.52 -13.42 -6.14
C ALA A 79 -4.46 -14.31 -4.86
N GLY A 80 -3.28 -14.49 -4.26
CA GLY A 80 -3.07 -15.23 -3.01
C GLY A 80 -2.70 -14.38 -1.79
N SER A 81 -2.56 -13.06 -1.94
CA SER A 81 -2.00 -12.19 -0.89
C SER A 81 -3.04 -11.65 0.10
N LEU A 82 -4.30 -11.43 -0.32
CA LEU A 82 -5.35 -10.96 0.59
C LEU A 82 -5.77 -11.97 1.67
N PRO A 83 -5.94 -13.28 1.36
CA PRO A 83 -6.25 -14.27 2.39
C PRO A 83 -5.17 -14.36 3.47
N GLN A 84 -3.93 -13.98 3.16
CA GLN A 84 -2.82 -13.93 4.11
C GLN A 84 -2.80 -12.63 4.93
N LEU A 85 -3.27 -11.52 4.34
CA LEU A 85 -3.32 -10.21 5.01
C LEU A 85 -4.27 -10.19 6.21
N LEU A 86 -5.45 -10.82 6.10
CA LEU A 86 -6.43 -10.83 7.19
C LEU A 86 -5.93 -11.52 8.48
N PRO A 87 -5.36 -12.74 8.43
CA PRO A 87 -4.68 -13.35 9.58
C PRO A 87 -3.61 -12.43 10.16
N LEU A 88 -2.78 -11.82 9.31
CA LEU A 88 -1.70 -10.94 9.76
C LEU A 88 -2.21 -9.71 10.51
N VAL A 89 -3.29 -9.08 10.02
CA VAL A 89 -3.96 -7.97 10.70
C VAL A 89 -4.51 -8.41 12.06
N ARG A 90 -5.12 -9.60 12.14
CA ARG A 90 -5.63 -10.15 13.41
C ARG A 90 -4.50 -10.41 14.40
N GLU A 91 -3.39 -10.99 13.94
CA GLU A 91 -2.19 -11.20 14.77
C GLU A 91 -1.64 -9.88 15.31
N LEU A 92 -1.45 -8.88 14.45
CA LEU A 92 -0.95 -7.56 14.86
C LEU A 92 -1.87 -6.92 15.91
N ARG A 93 -3.19 -6.91 15.67
CA ARG A 93 -4.16 -6.41 16.64
C ARG A 93 -4.13 -7.19 17.96
N GLY A 94 -3.93 -8.51 17.89
CA GLY A 94 -3.76 -9.37 19.07
C GLY A 94 -2.54 -9.02 19.94
N THR A 95 -1.53 -8.35 19.38
CA THR A 95 -0.38 -7.82 20.15
C THR A 95 -0.64 -6.46 20.81
N GLY A 96 -1.86 -5.92 20.71
CA GLY A 96 -2.21 -4.58 21.16
C GLY A 96 -1.79 -3.46 20.20
N GLN A 97 -1.40 -3.82 18.97
CA GLN A 97 -1.05 -2.84 17.94
C GLN A 97 -2.30 -2.13 17.42
N PRO A 98 -2.35 -0.79 17.41
CA PRO A 98 -3.41 -0.05 16.74
C PRO A 98 -3.22 -0.18 15.22
N VAL A 99 -4.10 -0.95 14.58
CA VAL A 99 -4.07 -1.20 13.13
C VAL A 99 -5.41 -0.81 12.50
N ARG A 100 -5.37 0.17 11.60
CA ARG A 100 -6.50 0.59 10.75
C ARG A 100 -6.27 0.09 9.33
N VAL A 101 -7.31 -0.46 8.72
CA VAL A 101 -7.27 -0.94 7.33
C VAL A 101 -8.16 -0.03 6.50
N LEU A 102 -7.61 0.49 5.41
CA LEU A 102 -8.30 1.31 4.42
C LEU A 102 -8.34 0.54 3.10
N PHE A 103 -9.55 0.26 2.63
CA PHE A 103 -9.78 -0.30 1.30
C PHE A 103 -10.27 0.81 0.37
N LEU A 104 -9.53 1.07 -0.70
CA LEU A 104 -9.88 2.08 -1.69
C LEU A 104 -10.52 1.42 -2.92
N ASP A 105 -11.75 1.84 -3.21
CA ASP A 105 -12.52 1.42 -4.38
C ASP A 105 -12.85 2.62 -5.27
N ALA A 106 -13.10 2.37 -6.55
CA ALA A 106 -13.67 3.30 -7.51
C ALA A 106 -14.48 2.54 -8.58
N GLY A 107 -15.53 3.17 -9.11
CA GLY A 107 -16.34 2.56 -10.16
C GLY A 107 -15.53 2.21 -11.41
N THR A 108 -15.88 1.12 -12.07
CA THR A 108 -15.15 0.57 -13.23
C THR A 108 -14.94 1.62 -14.33
N GLU A 109 -15.95 2.45 -14.64
CA GLU A 109 -15.81 3.56 -15.60
C GLU A 109 -14.73 4.58 -15.20
N ALA A 110 -14.67 4.92 -13.90
CA ALA A 110 -13.67 5.85 -13.39
C ALA A 110 -12.26 5.24 -13.44
N LEU A 111 -12.14 3.94 -13.16
CA LEU A 111 -10.87 3.21 -13.26
C LEU A 111 -10.38 3.14 -14.72
N VAL A 112 -11.25 2.77 -15.66
CA VAL A 112 -10.95 2.72 -17.10
C VAL A 112 -10.50 4.10 -17.59
N ARG A 113 -11.21 5.16 -17.19
CA ARG A 113 -10.84 6.53 -17.53
C ARG A 113 -9.45 6.91 -17.00
N ARG A 114 -9.18 6.69 -15.71
CA ARG A 114 -7.87 7.00 -15.08
C ARG A 114 -6.71 6.24 -15.72
N PHE A 115 -6.92 4.97 -16.06
CA PHE A 115 -5.92 4.17 -16.78
C PHE A 115 -5.63 4.72 -18.18
N SER A 116 -6.66 5.20 -18.86
CA SER A 116 -6.54 5.82 -20.19
C SER A 116 -5.83 7.17 -20.14
N GLU A 117 -6.03 7.95 -19.07
CA GLU A 117 -5.41 9.26 -18.86
C GLU A 117 -3.93 9.16 -18.45
N THR A 118 -3.55 8.10 -17.73
CA THR A 118 -2.18 7.92 -17.20
C THR A 118 -1.22 7.23 -18.18
N ARG A 119 -1.73 6.52 -19.19
CA ARG A 119 -0.92 5.96 -20.28
C ARG A 119 -0.91 6.90 -21.49
N ARG A 120 0.26 7.40 -21.89
CA ARG A 120 0.39 8.16 -23.16
C ARG A 120 -0.07 7.28 -24.33
N PRO A 121 -1.11 7.66 -25.09
CA PRO A 121 -1.44 6.93 -26.31
C PRO A 121 -0.32 7.12 -27.32
N HIS A 122 0.22 6.03 -27.84
CA HIS A 122 1.16 6.08 -28.96
C HIS A 122 0.39 6.51 -30.22
N PRO A 123 0.92 7.41 -31.07
CA PRO A 123 0.21 7.94 -32.24
C PRO A 123 -0.26 6.91 -33.29
N LEU A 124 0.08 5.62 -33.13
CA LEU A 124 -0.19 4.54 -34.09
C LEU A 124 -1.35 3.62 -33.71
N THR A 125 -1.95 3.76 -32.51
CA THR A 125 -3.00 2.86 -31.99
C THR A 125 -4.44 3.33 -32.24
N ALA A 126 -4.63 4.42 -32.99
CA ALA A 126 -5.76 5.32 -32.79
C ALA A 126 -7.16 4.93 -33.36
N HIS A 127 -7.36 3.84 -34.11
CA HIS A 127 -8.65 3.69 -34.85
C HIS A 127 -9.42 2.37 -34.67
N GLY A 128 -9.03 1.50 -33.73
CA GLY A 128 -9.80 0.28 -33.40
C GLY A 128 -9.41 -0.39 -32.08
N VAL A 129 -8.13 -0.26 -31.70
CA VAL A 129 -7.54 -0.87 -30.50
C VAL A 129 -8.10 -0.28 -29.19
N HIS A 130 -8.59 0.96 -29.21
CA HIS A 130 -9.10 1.62 -28.00
C HIS A 130 -10.36 0.95 -27.42
N GLY A 131 -11.27 0.46 -28.28
CA GLY A 131 -12.48 -0.25 -27.83
C GLY A 131 -12.16 -1.63 -27.25
N GLU A 132 -11.22 -2.35 -27.87
CA GLU A 132 -10.76 -3.66 -27.40
C GLU A 132 -9.95 -3.56 -26.10
N LEU A 133 -9.07 -2.56 -26.00
CA LEU A 133 -8.28 -2.30 -24.79
C LEU A 133 -9.18 -1.90 -23.62
N ALA A 134 -10.20 -1.07 -23.85
CA ALA A 134 -11.16 -0.70 -22.82
C ALA A 134 -11.94 -1.93 -22.30
N ARG A 135 -12.38 -2.82 -23.19
CA ARG A 135 -13.07 -4.07 -22.80
C ARG A 135 -12.16 -5.00 -21.99
N ALA A 136 -10.94 -5.23 -22.47
CA ALA A 136 -9.96 -6.05 -21.75
C ALA A 136 -9.61 -5.47 -20.38
N LEU A 137 -9.53 -4.15 -20.26
CA LEU A 137 -9.28 -3.48 -18.98
C LEU A 137 -10.48 -3.61 -18.03
N THR A 138 -11.70 -3.44 -18.52
CA THR A 138 -12.92 -3.70 -17.73
C THR A 138 -12.93 -5.13 -17.20
N GLU A 139 -12.66 -6.12 -18.05
CA GLU A 139 -12.61 -7.53 -17.65
C GLU A 139 -11.53 -7.78 -16.58
N ALA A 140 -10.34 -7.19 -16.73
CA ALA A 140 -9.29 -7.28 -15.72
C ALA A 140 -9.68 -6.64 -14.38
N ILE A 141 -10.40 -5.52 -14.40
CA ILE A 141 -10.91 -4.85 -13.18
C ILE A 141 -11.94 -5.73 -12.49
N GLU A 142 -12.86 -6.35 -13.23
CA GLU A 142 -13.86 -7.26 -12.64
C GLU A 142 -13.21 -8.51 -12.04
N ILE A 143 -12.22 -9.10 -12.71
CA ILE A 143 -11.43 -10.21 -12.15
C ILE A 143 -10.72 -9.76 -10.87
N GLU A 144 -10.11 -8.57 -10.86
CA GLU A 144 -9.46 -8.04 -9.66
C GLU A 144 -10.47 -7.85 -8.51
N ARG A 145 -11.70 -7.39 -8.80
CA ARG A 145 -12.79 -7.25 -7.82
C ARG A 145 -13.19 -8.58 -7.20
N GLU A 146 -13.23 -9.66 -7.98
CA GLU A 146 -13.58 -11.00 -7.48
C GLU A 146 -12.49 -11.62 -6.60
N LEU A 147 -11.24 -11.20 -6.79
CA LEU A 147 -10.08 -11.71 -6.04
C LEU A 147 -9.81 -10.94 -4.73
N LEU A 148 -10.47 -9.79 -4.53
CA LEU A 148 -10.33 -8.91 -3.37
C LEU A 148 -11.49 -9.07 -2.37
#